data_AF-A0A3B9ZN44-F1
#
_entry.id   AF-A0A3B9ZN44-F1
#
_cell.length_a   1.000
_cell.length_b   1.000
_cell.length_c   1.000
_cell.angle_alpha   90.00
_cell.angle_beta   90.00
_cell.angle_gamma   90.00
#
_symmetry.space_group_name_H-M   'P 1'
#
loop_
_entity.id
_entity.type
_entity.pdbx_description
1 polymer ?
#
loop_
_entity_poly.entity_id
_entity_poly.type
_entity_poly.pdbx_seq_one_letter_code
_entity_poly.pdbx_strand_id
1 'polypeptide(L)'
;SISSLGPIKAIGTKTEPVIFKSNPQNPDKKWGNITIKNALDTIWLKHVIIENASEGPNPVRDIAALAIDNSTVVMDSIDVVNIYKNPINVYNSQTTFINSRLHSDYTGCDLINVKKGKILMLNDEFIGNDKVDCDAIDFGDMTSGSAIVKNSYFHDMDGFNSDAVDLGDHSKNVIIDGIVAYNFQDKGVSIGQQSSTKITNSVFINCGMGAGMKDSSSVHIDHCTYYGNFYALANYQKHPGDAGSNLVVTNTILSNSYESGYFSDEYSALSISNSSDDTELLPAGKNNLNVNPLFTNVAVNDFSLLPGSPLIGAATNGTIGANLKLPVLPVSPMISDIAYMTDLATEDLEFIGLYNPGNSRIQLDSCQFASGVAYLFPIGTSIGAKEKIYITSNAASAFWNNKGATVYQWESGHLADEGEKIQLANKYGKVIDQVIYNNKAPWPLPQTSKEGITLTSFNVDNHFGENWKLLSIDGMVNAPRISKNQSITVYPNPATDQLRITVNGDTNLTGEMYSSLGQLVKQIKLNSNGEVTIDVSSLEKGLYLIKIGNYSSKILISK
;
A
#
# COMPACT_ATOMS: atom_id res chain seq x y z
N SER A 1 -9.59 -33.09 15.49
CA SER A 1 -10.06 -32.77 14.13
C SER A 1 -11.54 -33.04 14.03
N ILE A 2 -12.19 -32.38 13.09
CA ILE A 2 -13.57 -32.63 12.64
C ILE A 2 -13.45 -33.28 11.26
N SER A 3 -14.01 -34.47 11.09
CA SER A 3 -14.03 -35.14 9.78
C SER A 3 -15.46 -35.52 9.44
N SER A 4 -15.92 -35.19 8.24
CA SER A 4 -17.28 -35.45 7.80
C SER A 4 -17.30 -35.99 6.37
N LEU A 5 -18.20 -36.94 6.13
CA LEU A 5 -18.62 -37.39 4.79
C LEU A 5 -19.92 -36.72 4.33
N GLY A 6 -20.59 -36.01 5.25
CA GLY A 6 -21.80 -35.23 4.97
C GLY A 6 -21.52 -33.72 4.94
N PRO A 7 -22.46 -32.93 4.41
CA PRO A 7 -22.35 -31.47 4.41
C PRO A 7 -22.30 -30.92 5.83
N ILE A 8 -21.51 -29.86 6.04
CA ILE A 8 -21.54 -29.06 7.26
C ILE A 8 -22.25 -27.74 6.94
N LYS A 9 -23.15 -27.31 7.83
CA LYS A 9 -23.81 -26.00 7.77
C LYS A 9 -23.47 -25.23 9.04
N ALA A 10 -22.46 -24.35 8.95
CA ALA A 10 -22.09 -23.40 9.99
C ALA A 10 -22.50 -22.00 9.52
N ILE A 11 -23.60 -21.49 10.05
CA ILE A 11 -24.22 -20.23 9.61
C ILE A 11 -24.37 -19.33 10.84
N GLY A 12 -23.48 -18.35 10.96
CA GLY A 12 -23.54 -17.30 11.96
C GLY A 12 -24.06 -15.98 11.38
N THR A 13 -23.83 -14.91 12.12
CA THR A 13 -24.06 -13.53 11.69
C THR A 13 -22.79 -12.69 11.96
N LYS A 14 -22.72 -11.46 11.43
CA LYS A 14 -21.61 -10.55 11.70
C LYS A 14 -21.41 -10.28 13.20
N THR A 15 -22.49 -10.23 13.99
CA THR A 15 -22.43 -9.98 15.43
C THR A 15 -22.30 -11.25 16.26
N GLU A 16 -22.72 -12.39 15.71
CA GLU A 16 -22.70 -13.70 16.37
C GLU A 16 -22.14 -14.75 15.40
N PRO A 17 -20.82 -14.74 15.13
CA PRO A 17 -20.19 -15.69 14.23
C PRO A 17 -20.13 -17.09 14.86
N VAL A 18 -20.09 -18.12 14.01
CA VAL A 18 -19.73 -19.47 14.46
C VAL A 18 -18.21 -19.55 14.56
N ILE A 19 -17.68 -19.94 15.73
CA ILE A 19 -16.23 -19.94 15.99
C ILE A 19 -15.73 -21.38 16.18
N PHE A 20 -14.81 -21.81 15.33
CA PHE A 20 -14.03 -23.03 15.49
C PHE A 20 -12.66 -22.67 16.06
N LYS A 21 -12.43 -23.03 17.33
CA LYS A 21 -11.21 -22.65 18.07
C LYS A 21 -10.72 -23.73 19.03
N SER A 22 -9.53 -23.52 19.57
CA SER A 22 -8.97 -24.32 20.66
C SER A 22 -9.88 -24.33 21.88
N ASN A 23 -9.73 -25.34 22.74
CA ASN A 23 -10.44 -25.39 24.01
C ASN A 23 -10.04 -24.15 24.84
N PRO A 24 -10.98 -23.30 25.28
CA PRO A 24 -10.66 -22.10 26.06
C PRO A 24 -9.91 -22.38 27.38
N GLN A 25 -10.00 -23.60 27.91
CA GLN A 25 -9.25 -24.03 29.09
C GLN A 25 -7.78 -24.41 28.77
N ASN A 26 -7.41 -24.48 27.50
CA ASN A 26 -6.08 -24.78 27.00
C ASN A 26 -5.76 -23.91 25.76
N PRO A 27 -5.71 -22.57 25.91
CA PRO A 27 -5.60 -21.65 24.77
C PRO A 27 -4.32 -21.85 23.95
N ASP A 28 -3.25 -22.36 24.57
CA ASP A 28 -1.97 -22.63 23.90
C ASP A 28 -1.98 -23.91 23.05
N LYS A 29 -3.07 -24.70 23.09
CA LYS A 29 -3.16 -25.94 22.32
C LYS A 29 -3.84 -25.70 20.98
N LYS A 30 -3.11 -25.98 19.91
CA LYS A 30 -3.70 -26.16 18.58
C LYS A 30 -4.68 -27.33 18.56
N TRP A 31 -5.70 -27.22 17.73
CA TRP A 31 -6.50 -28.38 17.33
C TRP A 31 -6.08 -28.83 15.92
N GLY A 32 -6.61 -29.96 15.47
CA GLY A 32 -6.33 -30.46 14.11
C GLY A 32 -7.03 -29.60 13.07
N ASN A 33 -7.83 -30.23 12.21
CA ASN A 33 -8.45 -29.55 11.09
C ASN A 33 -9.94 -29.88 10.95
N ILE A 34 -10.59 -29.26 9.96
CA ILE A 34 -11.88 -29.65 9.40
C ILE A 34 -11.62 -30.31 8.05
N THR A 35 -11.95 -31.60 7.92
CA THR A 35 -11.91 -32.33 6.65
C THR A 35 -13.32 -32.69 6.22
N ILE A 36 -13.70 -32.32 4.99
CA ILE A 36 -14.98 -32.70 4.39
C ILE A 36 -14.72 -33.32 3.02
N LYS A 37 -15.21 -34.55 2.80
CA LYS A 37 -14.98 -35.30 1.55
C LYS A 37 -16.27 -35.90 1.02
N ASN A 38 -16.48 -35.80 -0.29
CA ASN A 38 -17.61 -36.41 -1.00
C ASN A 38 -18.98 -35.98 -0.44
N ALA A 39 -19.13 -34.74 0.01
CA ALA A 39 -20.41 -34.25 0.50
C ALA A 39 -21.42 -34.21 -0.66
N LEU A 40 -22.55 -34.88 -0.49
CA LEU A 40 -23.59 -34.99 -1.52
C LEU A 40 -24.47 -33.72 -1.65
N ASP A 41 -24.37 -32.81 -0.68
CA ASP A 41 -25.08 -31.52 -0.67
C ASP A 41 -24.07 -30.41 -0.31
N THR A 42 -24.48 -29.16 -0.46
CA THR A 42 -23.61 -27.99 -0.32
C THR A 42 -23.17 -27.80 1.14
N ILE A 43 -21.86 -27.58 1.31
CA ILE A 43 -21.25 -27.12 2.56
C ILE A 43 -21.44 -25.61 2.66
N TRP A 44 -21.97 -25.13 3.78
CA TRP A 44 -22.19 -23.71 4.03
C TRP A 44 -21.37 -23.26 5.23
N LEU A 45 -20.41 -22.37 4.99
CA LEU A 45 -19.67 -21.64 6.01
C LEU A 45 -19.96 -20.16 5.83
N LYS A 46 -20.81 -19.60 6.70
CA LYS A 46 -21.20 -18.19 6.65
C LYS A 46 -20.98 -17.49 7.98
N HIS A 47 -20.27 -16.37 7.98
CA HIS A 47 -19.86 -15.69 9.23
C HIS A 47 -19.19 -16.67 10.20
N VAL A 48 -18.11 -17.29 9.73
CA VAL A 48 -17.35 -18.30 10.45
C VAL A 48 -15.96 -17.78 10.77
N ILE A 49 -15.50 -17.99 11.99
CA ILE A 49 -14.11 -17.77 12.38
C ILE A 49 -13.45 -19.13 12.61
N ILE A 50 -12.30 -19.36 11.98
CA ILE A 50 -11.45 -20.54 12.22
C ILE A 50 -10.11 -20.03 12.75
N GLU A 51 -9.76 -20.45 13.96
CA GLU A 51 -8.51 -20.07 14.62
C GLU A 51 -7.83 -21.25 15.33
N ASN A 52 -6.51 -21.17 15.48
CA ASN A 52 -5.67 -22.16 16.17
C ASN A 52 -5.76 -23.59 15.61
N ALA A 53 -6.20 -23.74 14.36
CA ALA A 53 -6.22 -25.01 13.65
C ALA A 53 -4.83 -25.35 13.07
N SER A 54 -4.65 -26.61 12.68
CA SER A 54 -3.43 -27.17 12.09
C SER A 54 -3.81 -28.10 10.93
N GLU A 55 -2.87 -28.84 10.38
CA GLU A 55 -3.14 -29.98 9.48
C GLU A 55 -3.87 -31.14 10.18
N GLY A 56 -4.53 -31.97 9.39
CA GLY A 56 -5.13 -33.24 9.80
C GLY A 56 -4.10 -34.37 9.89
N PRO A 57 -4.55 -35.59 10.26
CA PRO A 57 -3.66 -36.73 10.50
C PRO A 57 -3.01 -37.27 9.22
N ASN A 58 -3.55 -36.98 8.03
CA ASN A 58 -2.95 -37.38 6.76
C ASN A 58 -2.08 -36.23 6.21
N PRO A 59 -0.75 -36.35 6.25
CA PRO A 59 0.17 -35.26 5.87
C PRO A 59 0.24 -35.00 4.35
N VAL A 60 -0.49 -35.78 3.54
CA VAL A 60 -0.55 -35.61 2.07
C VAL A 60 -1.91 -35.08 1.62
N ARG A 61 -2.99 -35.45 2.30
CA ARG A 61 -4.36 -35.13 1.88
C ARG A 61 -5.07 -34.10 2.76
N ASP A 62 -4.68 -34.02 4.03
CA ASP A 62 -5.31 -33.15 5.03
C ASP A 62 -4.33 -32.05 5.47
N ILE A 63 -3.68 -31.40 4.50
CA ILE A 63 -2.55 -30.47 4.69
C ILE A 63 -2.94 -29.08 5.22
N ALA A 64 -4.22 -28.82 5.43
CA ALA A 64 -4.75 -27.51 5.79
C ALA A 64 -5.75 -27.57 6.95
N ALA A 65 -5.96 -26.42 7.60
CA ALA A 65 -6.96 -26.23 8.64
C ALA A 65 -8.40 -26.49 8.15
N LEU A 66 -8.69 -26.13 6.90
CA LEU A 66 -9.90 -26.52 6.19
C LEU A 66 -9.52 -27.26 4.91
N ALA A 67 -9.79 -28.56 4.86
CA ALA A 67 -9.53 -29.42 3.71
C ALA A 67 -10.84 -29.92 3.11
N ILE A 68 -11.13 -29.54 1.87
CA ILE A 68 -12.37 -29.88 1.17
C ILE A 68 -12.03 -30.65 -0.12
N ASP A 69 -12.62 -31.83 -0.29
CA ASP A 69 -12.39 -32.70 -1.45
C ASP A 69 -13.72 -33.15 -2.07
N ASN A 70 -13.80 -33.10 -3.40
CA ASN A 70 -14.90 -33.62 -4.20
C ASN A 70 -16.29 -33.21 -3.68
N SER A 71 -16.46 -31.91 -3.42
CA SER A 71 -17.67 -31.36 -2.79
C SER A 71 -18.07 -30.01 -3.39
N THR A 72 -19.26 -29.51 -3.04
CA THR A 72 -19.68 -28.12 -3.32
C THR A 72 -19.64 -27.34 -2.02
N VAL A 73 -18.97 -26.18 -2.00
CA VAL A 73 -18.84 -25.32 -0.82
C VAL A 73 -19.09 -23.86 -1.12
N VAL A 74 -19.80 -23.20 -0.20
CA VAL A 74 -19.92 -21.74 -0.13
C VAL A 74 -19.29 -21.27 1.19
N MET A 75 -18.29 -20.41 1.06
CA MET A 75 -17.61 -19.69 2.12
C MET A 75 -17.92 -18.20 1.93
N ASP A 76 -18.75 -17.64 2.82
CA ASP A 76 -19.18 -16.24 2.77
C ASP A 76 -18.88 -15.57 4.10
N SER A 77 -18.05 -14.53 4.08
CA SER A 77 -17.66 -13.81 5.27
C SER A 77 -16.97 -14.70 6.30
N ILE A 78 -15.99 -15.50 5.88
CA ILE A 78 -15.18 -16.31 6.80
C ILE A 78 -13.85 -15.63 7.12
N ASP A 79 -13.40 -15.75 8.36
CA ASP A 79 -12.09 -15.32 8.82
C ASP A 79 -11.29 -16.57 9.21
N VAL A 80 -10.18 -16.82 8.52
CA VAL A 80 -9.25 -17.90 8.86
C VAL A 80 -7.91 -17.28 9.24
N VAL A 81 -7.61 -17.30 10.54
CA VAL A 81 -6.50 -16.56 11.15
C VAL A 81 -5.79 -17.39 12.21
N ASN A 82 -4.56 -17.05 12.56
CA ASN A 82 -3.79 -17.74 13.61
C ASN A 82 -3.71 -19.26 13.38
N ILE A 83 -3.43 -19.67 12.14
CA ILE A 83 -3.34 -21.08 11.74
C ILE A 83 -1.88 -21.54 11.85
N TYR A 84 -1.68 -22.78 12.31
CA TYR A 84 -0.35 -23.35 12.49
C TYR A 84 0.24 -24.00 11.22
N LYS A 85 -0.51 -24.00 10.11
CA LYS A 85 -0.29 -24.68 8.82
C LYS A 85 -1.03 -23.92 7.70
N ASN A 86 -1.21 -24.51 6.53
CA ASN A 86 -1.99 -23.92 5.44
C ASN A 86 -3.44 -23.68 5.89
N PRO A 87 -4.03 -22.50 5.66
CA PRO A 87 -5.41 -22.21 6.07
C PRO A 87 -6.45 -23.05 5.32
N ILE A 88 -6.43 -23.04 3.99
CA ILE A 88 -7.45 -23.71 3.18
C ILE A 88 -6.79 -24.53 2.06
N ASN A 89 -7.27 -25.77 1.89
CA ASN A 89 -6.98 -26.60 0.73
C ASN A 89 -8.29 -27.11 0.13
N VAL A 90 -8.45 -26.91 -1.17
CA VAL A 90 -9.63 -27.34 -1.95
C VAL A 90 -9.17 -28.20 -3.12
N TYR A 91 -9.68 -29.42 -3.19
CA TYR A 91 -9.38 -30.35 -4.28
C TYR A 91 -10.67 -30.78 -5.01
N ASN A 92 -10.64 -30.71 -6.35
CA ASN A 92 -11.72 -31.22 -7.23
C ASN A 92 -13.14 -30.80 -6.79
N SER A 93 -13.31 -29.57 -6.34
CA SER A 93 -14.55 -29.09 -5.72
C SER A 93 -15.11 -27.88 -6.45
N GLN A 94 -16.40 -27.60 -6.28
CA GLN A 94 -17.03 -26.36 -6.71
C GLN A 94 -17.11 -25.39 -5.53
N THR A 95 -16.34 -24.31 -5.59
CA THR A 95 -16.14 -23.40 -4.47
C THR A 95 -16.59 -21.99 -4.80
N THR A 96 -17.34 -21.38 -3.89
CA THR A 96 -17.58 -19.94 -3.85
C THR A 96 -16.93 -19.42 -2.56
N PHE A 97 -15.99 -18.50 -2.69
CA PHE A 97 -15.27 -17.86 -1.59
C PHE A 97 -15.50 -16.36 -1.73
N ILE A 98 -16.21 -15.73 -0.80
CA ILE A 98 -16.62 -14.33 -0.95
C ILE A 98 -16.56 -13.58 0.37
N ASN A 99 -16.25 -12.29 0.30
CA ASN A 99 -16.21 -11.35 1.44
C ASN A 99 -15.37 -11.86 2.62
N SER A 100 -14.36 -12.69 2.36
CA SER A 100 -13.65 -13.47 3.38
C SER A 100 -12.21 -12.97 3.56
N ARG A 101 -11.62 -13.30 4.72
CA ARG A 101 -10.26 -12.88 5.07
C ARG A 101 -9.38 -14.08 5.44
N LEU A 102 -8.21 -14.19 4.83
CA LEU A 102 -7.21 -15.20 5.16
C LEU A 102 -5.91 -14.57 5.66
N HIS A 103 -5.32 -15.18 6.68
CA HIS A 103 -3.99 -14.86 7.18
C HIS A 103 -3.36 -16.09 7.84
N SER A 104 -2.05 -16.25 7.67
CA SER A 104 -1.23 -17.25 8.36
C SER A 104 0.16 -16.70 8.57
N ASP A 105 0.82 -17.10 9.66
CA ASP A 105 2.25 -16.82 9.93
C ASP A 105 3.13 -18.07 9.75
N TYR A 106 2.58 -19.12 9.15
CA TYR A 106 3.28 -20.37 8.88
C TYR A 106 4.28 -20.20 7.71
N THR A 107 5.45 -20.84 7.76
CA THR A 107 6.41 -20.83 6.64
C THR A 107 6.05 -21.90 5.62
N GLY A 108 6.08 -21.58 4.32
CA GLY A 108 5.64 -22.51 3.28
C GLY A 108 4.11 -22.54 3.13
N CYS A 109 3.45 -21.39 3.27
CA CYS A 109 2.01 -21.28 3.44
C CYS A 109 1.29 -20.78 2.20
N ASP A 110 0.51 -21.65 1.56
CA ASP A 110 -0.52 -21.17 0.65
C ASP A 110 -1.74 -20.80 1.48
N LEU A 111 -2.16 -19.51 1.48
CA LEU A 111 -3.35 -19.11 2.24
C LEU A 111 -4.57 -19.89 1.75
N ILE A 112 -4.71 -20.06 0.44
CA ILE A 112 -5.60 -21.04 -0.15
C ILE A 112 -4.95 -21.78 -1.32
N ASN A 113 -4.88 -23.10 -1.20
CA ASN A 113 -4.46 -24.00 -2.27
C ASN A 113 -5.70 -24.58 -2.97
N VAL A 114 -5.76 -24.49 -4.29
CA VAL A 114 -6.89 -24.96 -5.09
C VAL A 114 -6.40 -25.76 -6.29
N LYS A 115 -6.62 -27.07 -6.26
CA LYS A 115 -6.24 -27.97 -7.36
C LYS A 115 -7.50 -28.60 -7.96
N LYS A 116 -7.71 -28.37 -9.27
CA LYS A 116 -8.89 -28.83 -10.04
C LYS A 116 -10.22 -28.30 -9.51
N GLY A 117 -11.31 -28.62 -10.21
CA GLY A 117 -12.66 -28.19 -9.84
C GLY A 117 -13.00 -26.81 -10.41
N LYS A 118 -13.80 -26.04 -9.68
CA LYS A 118 -14.20 -24.67 -10.03
C LYS A 118 -14.14 -23.78 -8.81
N ILE A 119 -13.72 -22.53 -8.97
CA ILE A 119 -13.69 -21.54 -7.92
C ILE A 119 -14.03 -20.14 -8.41
N LEU A 120 -14.85 -19.47 -7.60
CA LEU A 120 -15.17 -18.05 -7.70
C LEU A 120 -14.73 -17.38 -6.39
N MET A 121 -13.80 -16.43 -6.49
CA MET A 121 -13.35 -15.57 -5.40
C MET A 121 -13.81 -14.12 -5.63
N LEU A 122 -14.47 -13.49 -4.67
CA LEU A 122 -15.01 -12.12 -4.80
C LEU A 122 -14.92 -11.34 -3.49
N ASN A 123 -14.33 -10.13 -3.56
CA ASN A 123 -14.24 -9.19 -2.44
C ASN A 123 -13.50 -9.76 -1.23
N ASP A 124 -12.47 -10.56 -1.46
CA ASP A 124 -11.70 -11.22 -0.41
C ASP A 124 -10.44 -10.42 -0.05
N GLU A 125 -9.97 -10.59 1.19
CA GLU A 125 -8.75 -9.97 1.71
C GLU A 125 -7.73 -11.05 2.10
N PHE A 126 -6.53 -10.96 1.54
CA PHE A 126 -5.43 -11.86 1.81
C PHE A 126 -4.30 -11.08 2.47
N ILE A 127 -4.05 -11.38 3.74
CA ILE A 127 -3.04 -10.71 4.56
C ILE A 127 -1.78 -11.57 4.60
N GLY A 128 -0.71 -11.02 4.09
CA GLY A 128 0.61 -11.63 4.06
C GLY A 128 1.33 -11.71 5.39
N ASN A 129 2.59 -12.10 5.30
CA ASN A 129 3.54 -12.28 6.38
C ASN A 129 4.97 -12.13 5.82
N ASP A 130 5.98 -12.37 6.65
CA ASP A 130 7.40 -12.31 6.27
C ASP A 130 8.06 -13.68 6.04
N LYS A 131 7.25 -14.72 5.82
CA LYS A 131 7.71 -16.10 5.63
C LYS A 131 7.90 -16.42 4.16
N VAL A 132 8.94 -17.20 3.88
CA VAL A 132 9.23 -17.68 2.52
C VAL A 132 8.21 -18.73 2.06
N ASP A 133 8.10 -18.87 0.73
CA ASP A 133 7.27 -19.86 0.06
C ASP A 133 5.78 -19.75 0.45
N CYS A 134 5.24 -18.53 0.52
CA CYS A 134 3.87 -18.27 0.94
C CYS A 134 3.05 -17.56 -0.14
N ASP A 135 2.31 -18.30 -0.95
CA ASP A 135 1.38 -17.70 -1.90
C ASP A 135 0.04 -17.37 -1.25
N ALA A 136 -0.59 -16.27 -1.66
CA ALA A 136 -1.95 -16.01 -1.19
C ALA A 136 -2.95 -16.99 -1.82
N ILE A 137 -2.80 -17.24 -3.12
CA ILE A 137 -3.57 -18.23 -3.85
C ILE A 137 -2.59 -19.07 -4.66
N ASP A 138 -2.58 -20.38 -4.43
CA ASP A 138 -1.92 -21.35 -5.31
C ASP A 138 -2.96 -22.15 -6.09
N PHE A 139 -3.01 -21.95 -7.41
CA PHE A 139 -3.80 -22.77 -8.32
C PHE A 139 -3.01 -23.95 -8.89
N GLY A 140 -3.72 -24.98 -9.34
CA GLY A 140 -3.08 -25.98 -10.20
C GLY A 140 -4.09 -26.83 -10.95
N ASP A 141 -3.76 -27.07 -12.22
CA ASP A 141 -4.56 -27.87 -13.16
C ASP A 141 -6.01 -27.36 -13.27
N MET A 142 -6.17 -26.04 -13.30
CA MET A 142 -7.49 -25.40 -13.45
C MET A 142 -7.93 -25.43 -14.92
N THR A 143 -9.09 -26.04 -15.19
CA THR A 143 -9.64 -26.08 -16.55
C THR A 143 -10.14 -24.72 -17.03
N SER A 144 -10.26 -24.53 -18.35
CA SER A 144 -10.76 -23.28 -18.93
C SER A 144 -12.09 -22.83 -18.33
N GLY A 145 -12.14 -21.60 -17.81
CA GLY A 145 -13.35 -21.00 -17.24
C GLY A 145 -13.72 -21.52 -15.85
N SER A 146 -12.78 -22.18 -15.17
CA SER A 146 -13.02 -22.74 -13.83
C SER A 146 -12.48 -21.89 -12.68
N ALA A 147 -11.60 -20.92 -12.91
CA ALA A 147 -11.04 -20.08 -11.85
C ALA A 147 -11.26 -18.59 -12.16
N ILE A 148 -11.90 -17.88 -11.23
CA ILE A 148 -12.18 -16.45 -11.31
C ILE A 148 -11.84 -15.81 -9.96
N VAL A 149 -11.01 -14.77 -9.98
CA VAL A 149 -10.65 -13.94 -8.83
C VAL A 149 -11.02 -12.50 -9.15
N LYS A 150 -11.92 -11.88 -8.37
CA LYS A 150 -12.27 -10.47 -8.58
C LYS A 150 -12.35 -9.62 -7.33
N ASN A 151 -12.12 -8.32 -7.52
CA ASN A 151 -12.33 -7.28 -6.51
C ASN A 151 -11.66 -7.59 -5.16
N SER A 152 -10.57 -8.34 -5.20
CA SER A 152 -9.91 -8.87 -4.00
C SER A 152 -8.61 -8.12 -3.74
N TYR A 153 -8.25 -8.02 -2.48
CA TYR A 153 -7.12 -7.26 -2.00
C TYR A 153 -6.09 -8.19 -1.36
N PHE A 154 -4.85 -8.05 -1.80
CA PHE A 154 -3.72 -8.86 -1.37
C PHE A 154 -2.64 -7.91 -0.86
N HIS A 155 -2.10 -8.14 0.33
CA HIS A 155 -1.10 -7.22 0.86
C HIS A 155 -0.07 -7.79 1.81
N ASP A 156 1.10 -7.14 1.82
CA ASP A 156 2.16 -7.29 2.82
C ASP A 156 2.71 -8.72 2.93
N MET A 157 3.01 -9.33 1.77
CA MET A 157 3.79 -10.57 1.67
C MET A 157 5.27 -10.23 1.41
N ASP A 158 6.03 -10.10 2.50
CA ASP A 158 7.45 -9.71 2.49
C ASP A 158 8.42 -10.90 2.34
N GLY A 159 7.92 -12.13 2.41
CA GLY A 159 8.73 -13.33 2.23
C GLY A 159 9.12 -13.61 0.78
N PHE A 160 10.29 -14.20 0.58
CA PHE A 160 10.72 -14.62 -0.76
C PHE A 160 9.83 -15.73 -1.32
N ASN A 161 9.74 -15.82 -2.65
CA ASN A 161 8.93 -16.81 -3.36
C ASN A 161 7.47 -16.82 -2.87
N SER A 162 6.87 -15.63 -2.81
CA SER A 162 5.52 -15.41 -2.30
C SER A 162 4.77 -14.52 -3.28
N ASP A 163 3.75 -15.09 -3.92
CA ASP A 163 2.99 -14.47 -4.99
C ASP A 163 1.54 -14.19 -4.54
N ALA A 164 0.93 -13.09 -4.99
CA ALA A 164 -0.47 -12.82 -4.64
C ALA A 164 -1.40 -13.84 -5.30
N VAL A 165 -1.11 -14.21 -6.55
CA VAL A 165 -1.77 -15.31 -7.24
C VAL A 165 -0.73 -16.09 -8.03
N ASP A 166 -0.49 -17.35 -7.67
CA ASP A 166 0.25 -18.30 -8.50
C ASP A 166 -0.74 -19.19 -9.27
N LEU A 167 -0.57 -19.24 -10.60
CA LEU A 167 -1.38 -20.11 -11.46
C LEU A 167 -0.90 -21.56 -11.46
N GLY A 168 0.30 -21.80 -10.92
CA GLY A 168 0.94 -23.11 -10.90
C GLY A 168 0.99 -23.73 -12.29
N ASP A 169 0.68 -25.03 -12.36
CA ASP A 169 0.83 -25.83 -13.55
C ASP A 169 -0.48 -25.97 -14.35
N HIS A 170 -0.41 -25.71 -15.66
CA HIS A 170 -1.46 -26.01 -16.65
C HIS A 170 -2.83 -25.35 -16.40
N SER A 171 -2.92 -24.29 -15.60
CA SER A 171 -4.16 -23.57 -15.36
C SER A 171 -4.57 -22.76 -16.60
N LYS A 172 -5.77 -23.00 -17.14
CA LYS A 172 -6.23 -22.41 -18.40
C LYS A 172 -7.30 -21.36 -18.19
N ASN A 173 -7.15 -20.23 -18.87
CA ASN A 173 -8.11 -19.13 -18.96
C ASN A 173 -8.64 -18.69 -17.59
N VAL A 174 -7.73 -18.55 -16.61
CA VAL A 174 -8.03 -17.96 -15.31
C VAL A 174 -8.37 -16.48 -15.52
N ILE A 175 -9.42 -15.99 -14.86
CA ILE A 175 -9.81 -14.58 -14.92
C ILE A 175 -9.41 -13.89 -13.62
N ILE A 176 -8.57 -12.86 -13.73
CA ILE A 176 -8.19 -11.98 -12.62
C ILE A 176 -8.67 -10.58 -12.98
N ASP A 177 -9.56 -10.00 -12.18
CA ASP A 177 -10.25 -8.75 -12.55
C ASP A 177 -10.52 -7.85 -11.35
N GLY A 178 -10.04 -6.61 -11.38
CA GLY A 178 -10.29 -5.67 -10.29
C GLY A 178 -9.51 -5.97 -9.00
N ILE A 179 -8.37 -6.66 -9.06
CA ILE A 179 -7.59 -6.97 -7.86
C ILE A 179 -6.62 -5.83 -7.49
N VAL A 180 -6.21 -5.81 -6.23
CA VAL A 180 -5.12 -4.96 -5.74
C VAL A 180 -4.07 -5.86 -5.10
N ALA A 181 -2.84 -5.86 -5.62
CA ALA A 181 -1.69 -6.49 -4.97
C ALA A 181 -0.74 -5.39 -4.49
N TYR A 182 -0.57 -5.30 -3.18
CA TYR A 182 0.23 -4.28 -2.52
C TYR A 182 1.38 -4.92 -1.76
N ASN A 183 2.61 -4.48 -2.03
CA ASN A 183 3.76 -4.74 -1.18
C ASN A 183 4.21 -6.22 -1.17
N PHE A 184 4.47 -6.80 -2.34
CA PHE A 184 4.93 -8.19 -2.50
C PHE A 184 6.43 -8.28 -2.76
N GLN A 185 7.13 -9.15 -2.03
CA GLN A 185 8.58 -9.34 -2.25
C GLN A 185 8.89 -10.03 -3.58
N ASP A 186 8.07 -10.99 -4.01
CA ASP A 186 8.25 -11.68 -5.29
C ASP A 186 7.30 -11.14 -6.35
N LYS A 187 6.07 -11.65 -6.50
CA LYS A 187 5.19 -11.21 -7.62
C LYS A 187 3.75 -10.92 -7.20
N GLY A 188 3.13 -9.98 -7.90
CA GLY A 188 1.69 -9.81 -7.84
C GLY A 188 0.97 -11.03 -8.45
N VAL A 189 1.30 -11.40 -9.68
CA VAL A 189 0.80 -12.64 -10.30
C VAL A 189 1.95 -13.43 -10.90
N SER A 190 2.04 -14.72 -10.56
CA SER A 190 2.89 -15.70 -11.22
C SER A 190 2.07 -16.52 -12.20
N ILE A 191 2.50 -16.50 -13.47
CA ILE A 191 1.88 -17.27 -14.54
C ILE A 191 2.95 -18.14 -15.17
N GLY A 192 2.90 -19.44 -14.96
CA GLY A 192 3.90 -20.35 -15.52
C GLY A 192 3.35 -21.67 -16.00
N GLN A 193 4.28 -22.52 -16.44
CA GLN A 193 4.06 -23.93 -16.75
C GLN A 193 2.81 -24.16 -17.62
N GLN A 194 2.82 -23.54 -18.81
CA GLN A 194 1.77 -23.62 -19.81
C GLN A 194 0.42 -23.04 -19.36
N SER A 195 0.38 -22.13 -18.39
CA SER A 195 -0.87 -21.53 -17.94
C SER A 195 -1.37 -20.42 -18.87
N SER A 196 -2.65 -20.05 -18.77
CA SER A 196 -3.20 -18.90 -19.48
C SER A 196 -4.17 -18.08 -18.63
N THR A 197 -4.10 -16.76 -18.78
CA THR A 197 -4.93 -15.84 -17.99
C THR A 197 -5.23 -14.54 -18.70
N LYS A 198 -6.32 -13.90 -18.25
CA LYS A 198 -6.62 -12.50 -18.52
C LYS A 198 -6.62 -11.74 -17.20
N ILE A 199 -5.80 -10.69 -17.13
CA ILE A 199 -5.71 -9.77 -15.99
C ILE A 199 -6.30 -8.44 -16.41
N THR A 200 -7.35 -7.98 -15.73
CA THR A 200 -8.01 -6.70 -16.06
C THR A 200 -8.26 -5.80 -14.87
N ASN A 201 -8.31 -4.49 -15.12
CA ASN A 201 -8.74 -3.49 -14.15
C ASN A 201 -8.03 -3.57 -12.78
N SER A 202 -6.78 -4.02 -12.75
CA SER A 202 -6.07 -4.39 -11.52
C SER A 202 -4.90 -3.45 -11.23
N VAL A 203 -4.53 -3.34 -9.96
CA VAL A 203 -3.48 -2.43 -9.48
C VAL A 203 -2.39 -3.18 -8.73
N PHE A 204 -1.14 -2.96 -9.10
CA PHE A 204 0.04 -3.63 -8.55
C PHE A 204 1.04 -2.59 -8.04
N ILE A 205 1.29 -2.60 -6.74
CA ILE A 205 2.02 -1.53 -6.05
C ILE A 205 3.17 -2.15 -5.26
N ASN A 206 4.39 -1.69 -5.49
CA ASN A 206 5.58 -2.11 -4.72
C ASN A 206 5.76 -3.64 -4.69
N CYS A 207 5.56 -4.31 -5.82
CA CYS A 207 5.88 -5.72 -5.98
C CYS A 207 7.28 -5.87 -6.58
N GLY A 208 7.96 -7.00 -6.32
CA GLY A 208 9.13 -7.39 -7.11
C GLY A 208 8.77 -7.41 -8.60
N MET A 209 7.93 -8.34 -9.02
CA MET A 209 7.30 -8.28 -10.34
C MET A 209 5.82 -7.97 -10.18
N GLY A 210 5.29 -6.97 -10.89
CA GLY A 210 3.84 -6.79 -10.93
C GLY A 210 3.14 -8.04 -11.47
N ALA A 211 3.61 -8.53 -12.62
CA ALA A 211 3.27 -9.85 -13.15
C ALA A 211 4.48 -10.53 -13.79
N GLY A 212 4.69 -11.81 -13.48
CA GLY A 212 5.73 -12.65 -14.07
C GLY A 212 5.14 -13.79 -14.90
N MET A 213 5.31 -13.73 -16.21
CA MET A 213 4.82 -14.71 -17.17
C MET A 213 5.96 -15.57 -17.72
N LYS A 214 5.79 -16.89 -17.69
CA LYS A 214 6.87 -17.83 -18.01
C LYS A 214 6.41 -19.14 -18.66
N ASP A 215 7.37 -19.86 -19.24
CA ASP A 215 7.26 -21.29 -19.62
C ASP A 215 6.02 -21.65 -20.45
N SER A 216 5.98 -21.23 -21.72
CA SER A 216 4.89 -21.50 -22.68
C SER A 216 3.50 -20.98 -22.27
N SER A 217 3.45 -19.98 -21.40
CA SER A 217 2.18 -19.37 -20.97
C SER A 217 1.61 -18.38 -22.00
N SER A 218 0.31 -18.09 -21.90
CA SER A 218 -0.38 -17.08 -22.73
C SER A 218 -1.18 -16.11 -21.87
N VAL A 219 -0.84 -14.83 -21.96
CA VAL A 219 -1.34 -13.82 -21.02
C VAL A 219 -1.83 -12.58 -21.74
N HIS A 220 -3.01 -12.11 -21.34
CA HIS A 220 -3.55 -10.83 -21.77
C HIS A 220 -3.78 -9.90 -20.57
N ILE A 221 -3.19 -8.71 -20.63
CA ILE A 221 -3.29 -7.67 -19.59
C ILE A 221 -3.99 -6.46 -20.20
N ASP A 222 -5.03 -5.96 -19.55
CA ASP A 222 -5.80 -4.83 -20.07
C ASP A 222 -6.31 -3.90 -18.94
N HIS A 223 -6.20 -2.58 -19.11
CA HIS A 223 -6.62 -1.60 -18.12
C HIS A 223 -6.02 -1.84 -16.72
N CYS A 224 -4.72 -2.11 -16.61
CA CYS A 224 -4.06 -2.27 -15.31
C CYS A 224 -3.17 -1.05 -14.97
N THR A 225 -2.84 -0.88 -13.70
CA THR A 225 -1.89 0.13 -13.23
C THR A 225 -0.80 -0.52 -12.38
N TYR A 226 0.45 -0.32 -12.76
CA TYR A 226 1.63 -0.82 -12.07
C TYR A 226 2.44 0.38 -11.56
N TYR A 227 2.72 0.43 -10.26
CA TYR A 227 3.45 1.54 -9.65
C TYR A 227 4.53 1.02 -8.69
N GLY A 228 5.77 1.51 -8.83
CA GLY A 228 6.83 1.21 -7.85
C GLY A 228 7.34 -0.23 -7.85
N ASN A 229 7.19 -0.97 -8.96
CA ASN A 229 7.61 -2.38 -9.04
C ASN A 229 9.09 -2.51 -9.47
N PHE A 230 9.79 -3.62 -9.18
CA PHE A 230 11.14 -3.86 -9.74
C PHE A 230 11.01 -3.97 -11.25
N TYR A 231 10.23 -4.97 -11.69
CA TYR A 231 9.67 -5.04 -13.02
C TYR A 231 8.16 -4.87 -12.93
N ALA A 232 7.56 -3.94 -13.66
CA ALA A 232 6.09 -3.96 -13.74
C ALA A 232 5.62 -5.25 -14.44
N LEU A 233 6.26 -5.65 -15.54
CA LEU A 233 5.99 -6.88 -16.28
C LEU A 233 7.28 -7.66 -16.59
N ALA A 234 7.31 -8.96 -16.32
CA ALA A 234 8.46 -9.81 -16.67
C ALA A 234 8.02 -11.03 -17.47
N ASN A 235 8.55 -11.18 -18.68
CA ASN A 235 8.18 -12.20 -19.67
C ASN A 235 9.41 -13.06 -20.04
N TYR A 236 9.48 -14.30 -19.59
CA TYR A 236 10.74 -15.06 -19.65
C TYR A 236 10.58 -16.58 -19.67
N GLN A 237 11.62 -17.30 -20.05
CA GLN A 237 11.78 -18.72 -19.80
C GLN A 237 12.41 -18.92 -18.42
N LYS A 238 11.70 -19.57 -17.50
CA LYS A 238 12.24 -19.98 -16.18
C LYS A 238 12.93 -21.33 -16.29
N HIS A 239 12.33 -22.27 -17.01
CA HIS A 239 12.83 -23.63 -17.17
C HIS A 239 13.39 -23.84 -18.58
N PRO A 240 14.70 -24.11 -18.74
CA PRO A 240 15.31 -24.35 -20.05
C PRO A 240 14.60 -25.47 -20.81
N GLY A 241 14.08 -25.15 -21.99
CA GLY A 241 13.34 -26.09 -22.84
C GLY A 241 11.83 -25.88 -22.86
N ASP A 242 11.27 -25.13 -21.90
CA ASP A 242 9.82 -24.90 -21.81
C ASP A 242 9.33 -23.68 -22.61
N ALA A 243 10.18 -23.14 -23.49
CA ALA A 243 10.01 -21.86 -24.19
C ALA A 243 9.74 -20.67 -23.25
N GLY A 244 9.64 -19.46 -23.82
CA GLY A 244 9.16 -18.28 -23.11
C GLY A 244 7.64 -18.17 -23.14
N SER A 245 7.10 -17.00 -22.80
CA SER A 245 5.67 -16.75 -22.73
C SER A 245 5.17 -15.80 -23.83
N ASN A 246 3.87 -15.84 -24.14
CA ASN A 246 3.21 -14.94 -25.08
C ASN A 246 2.38 -13.88 -24.32
N LEU A 247 2.88 -12.65 -24.29
CA LEU A 247 2.25 -11.52 -23.59
C LEU A 247 1.63 -10.50 -24.54
N VAL A 248 0.36 -10.16 -24.31
CA VAL A 248 -0.34 -9.05 -24.96
C VAL A 248 -0.85 -8.06 -23.92
N VAL A 249 -0.38 -6.82 -23.97
CA VAL A 249 -0.74 -5.73 -23.05
C VAL A 249 -1.47 -4.63 -23.80
N THR A 250 -2.60 -4.17 -23.25
CA THR A 250 -3.38 -3.05 -23.76
C THR A 250 -3.79 -2.08 -22.65
N ASN A 251 -3.93 -0.79 -22.97
CA ASN A 251 -4.60 0.18 -22.10
C ASN A 251 -4.04 0.23 -20.66
N THR A 252 -2.75 -0.05 -20.46
CA THR A 252 -2.14 -0.25 -19.13
C THR A 252 -1.13 0.85 -18.81
N ILE A 253 -1.04 1.23 -17.54
CA ILE A 253 -0.02 2.16 -17.02
C ILE A 253 1.08 1.35 -16.33
N LEU A 254 2.32 1.54 -16.78
CA LEU A 254 3.53 1.15 -16.07
C LEU A 254 4.14 2.47 -15.56
N SER A 255 4.48 2.55 -14.28
CA SER A 255 4.95 3.80 -13.70
C SER A 255 5.94 3.56 -12.57
N ASN A 256 6.97 4.40 -12.53
CA ASN A 256 7.96 4.43 -11.47
C ASN A 256 8.56 3.05 -11.17
N SER A 257 8.85 2.25 -12.21
CA SER A 257 9.53 0.96 -12.01
C SER A 257 11.00 1.20 -11.65
N TYR A 258 11.55 0.44 -10.70
CA TYR A 258 12.90 0.73 -10.17
C TYR A 258 14.03 -0.02 -10.87
N GLU A 259 13.70 -0.97 -11.74
CA GLU A 259 14.62 -1.56 -12.73
C GLU A 259 14.17 -1.27 -14.15
N SER A 260 12.94 -1.66 -14.50
CA SER A 260 12.38 -1.46 -15.85
C SER A 260 10.87 -1.67 -15.84
N GLY A 261 10.14 -0.96 -16.71
CA GLY A 261 8.71 -1.17 -16.85
C GLY A 261 8.37 -2.55 -17.43
N TYR A 262 9.23 -3.09 -18.30
CA TYR A 262 9.05 -4.44 -18.79
C TYR A 262 10.36 -5.15 -19.14
N PHE A 263 10.41 -6.44 -18.82
CA PHE A 263 11.46 -7.35 -19.27
C PHE A 263 10.87 -8.41 -20.20
N SER A 264 11.53 -8.67 -21.33
CA SER A 264 11.21 -9.81 -22.21
C SER A 264 12.49 -10.44 -22.74
N ASP A 265 12.65 -11.75 -22.53
CA ASP A 265 13.79 -12.50 -23.08
C ASP A 265 13.60 -12.88 -24.55
N GLU A 266 14.62 -13.51 -25.13
CA GLU A 266 14.62 -13.95 -26.54
C GLU A 266 13.71 -15.16 -26.83
N TYR A 267 13.24 -15.86 -25.80
CA TYR A 267 12.36 -17.02 -25.91
C TYR A 267 10.88 -16.64 -25.86
N SER A 268 10.58 -15.38 -25.53
CA SER A 268 9.24 -14.89 -25.27
C SER A 268 8.76 -13.92 -26.36
N ALA A 269 7.44 -13.83 -26.53
CA ALA A 269 6.78 -12.89 -27.43
C ALA A 269 6.05 -11.81 -26.63
N LEU A 270 6.18 -10.56 -27.05
CA LEU A 270 5.60 -9.39 -26.39
C LEU A 270 4.93 -8.45 -27.40
N SER A 271 3.71 -8.01 -27.09
CA SER A 271 3.05 -6.91 -27.78
C SER A 271 2.39 -5.98 -26.77
N ILE A 272 2.87 -4.73 -26.68
CA ILE A 272 2.29 -3.68 -25.84
C ILE A 272 1.67 -2.62 -26.75
N SER A 273 0.43 -2.21 -26.50
CA SER A 273 -0.25 -1.17 -27.28
C SER A 273 -1.20 -0.30 -26.44
N ASN A 274 -1.44 0.94 -26.88
CA ASN A 274 -2.29 1.92 -26.21
C ASN A 274 -2.00 2.00 -24.69
N SER A 275 -0.73 1.89 -24.31
CA SER A 275 -0.29 1.82 -22.91
C SER A 275 0.72 2.92 -22.62
N SER A 276 0.98 3.21 -21.35
CA SER A 276 1.93 4.24 -20.93
C SER A 276 3.03 3.64 -20.07
N ASP A 277 4.23 4.16 -20.25
CA ASP A 277 5.38 3.91 -19.36
C ASP A 277 6.14 5.22 -19.17
N ASP A 278 6.37 5.67 -17.94
CA ASP A 278 7.12 6.91 -17.66
C ASP A 278 8.62 6.68 -17.44
N THR A 279 9.04 5.43 -17.27
CA THR A 279 10.41 5.03 -16.95
C THR A 279 11.21 4.75 -18.22
N GLU A 280 10.56 4.21 -19.26
CA GLU A 280 11.21 3.89 -20.53
C GLU A 280 10.27 3.97 -21.76
N LEU A 281 10.85 3.83 -22.96
CA LEU A 281 10.08 3.78 -24.20
C LEU A 281 9.52 2.38 -24.44
N LEU A 282 8.19 2.28 -24.47
CA LEU A 282 7.49 1.08 -24.94
C LEU A 282 7.71 0.83 -26.45
N PRO A 283 7.48 -0.41 -26.93
CA PRO A 283 7.63 -0.76 -28.35
C PRO A 283 6.89 0.20 -29.31
N ALA A 284 7.61 0.66 -30.33
CA ALA A 284 7.13 1.67 -31.28
C ALA A 284 5.97 1.18 -32.18
N GLY A 285 5.15 2.13 -32.69
CA GLY A 285 4.11 1.86 -33.69
C GLY A 285 2.80 1.29 -33.13
N LYS A 286 2.56 1.44 -31.82
CA LYS A 286 1.45 0.79 -31.09
C LYS A 286 0.60 1.76 -30.26
N ASN A 287 0.65 3.07 -30.55
CA ASN A 287 0.02 4.15 -29.76
C ASN A 287 0.41 4.13 -28.27
N ASN A 288 1.62 3.70 -27.96
CA ASN A 288 2.14 3.78 -26.61
C ASN A 288 2.60 5.21 -26.30
N LEU A 289 2.48 5.60 -25.04
CA LEU A 289 2.86 6.91 -24.53
C LEU A 289 4.04 6.76 -23.57
N ASN A 290 4.94 7.75 -23.58
CA ASN A 290 5.97 7.92 -22.57
C ASN A 290 5.79 9.29 -21.92
N VAL A 291 4.93 9.32 -20.90
CA VAL A 291 4.37 10.54 -20.33
C VAL A 291 4.12 10.37 -18.84
N ASN A 292 4.18 11.48 -18.10
CA ASN A 292 3.69 11.53 -16.73
C ASN A 292 2.18 11.20 -16.70
N PRO A 293 1.75 10.16 -15.94
CA PRO A 293 0.33 9.83 -15.80
C PRO A 293 -0.53 10.95 -15.21
N LEU A 294 0.08 11.88 -14.46
CA LEU A 294 -0.60 12.88 -13.64
C LEU A 294 -1.54 12.22 -12.60
N PHE A 295 -1.00 11.32 -11.78
CA PHE A 295 -1.74 10.76 -10.65
C PHE A 295 -2.13 11.84 -9.64
N THR A 296 -3.28 11.63 -8.98
CA THR A 296 -3.88 12.60 -8.06
C THR A 296 -3.08 12.73 -6.77
N ASN A 297 -2.68 11.60 -6.17
CA ASN A 297 -1.87 11.60 -4.95
C ASN A 297 -1.17 10.26 -4.69
N VAL A 298 0.03 10.06 -5.24
CA VAL A 298 0.79 8.81 -5.05
C VAL A 298 1.24 8.59 -3.61
N ALA A 299 1.43 9.67 -2.83
CA ALA A 299 1.88 9.57 -1.43
C ALA A 299 0.86 8.89 -0.50
N VAL A 300 -0.38 8.72 -0.96
CA VAL A 300 -1.43 7.94 -0.28
C VAL A 300 -1.99 6.82 -1.15
N ASN A 301 -1.25 6.42 -2.19
CA ASN A 301 -1.62 5.41 -3.17
C ASN A 301 -2.93 5.74 -3.93
N ASP A 302 -3.18 7.01 -4.25
CA ASP A 302 -4.29 7.43 -5.13
C ASP A 302 -3.79 7.63 -6.56
N PHE A 303 -3.96 6.57 -7.37
CA PHE A 303 -3.60 6.53 -8.79
C PHE A 303 -4.74 6.95 -9.72
N SER A 304 -5.78 7.61 -9.21
CA SER A 304 -6.73 8.29 -10.09
C SER A 304 -6.04 9.43 -10.83
N LEU A 305 -6.47 9.70 -12.07
CA LEU A 305 -5.82 10.69 -12.93
C LEU A 305 -6.38 12.09 -12.71
N LEU A 306 -5.50 13.09 -12.64
CA LEU A 306 -5.87 14.50 -12.62
C LEU A 306 -6.51 14.94 -13.94
N PRO A 307 -7.40 15.95 -13.92
CA PRO A 307 -7.89 16.58 -15.14
C PRO A 307 -6.72 17.07 -16.02
N GLY A 308 -6.72 16.67 -17.28
CA GLY A 308 -5.65 17.00 -18.23
C GLY A 308 -4.57 15.93 -18.39
N SER A 309 -4.67 14.81 -17.66
CA SER A 309 -3.82 13.64 -17.93
C SER A 309 -3.89 13.23 -19.41
N PRO A 310 -2.74 13.00 -20.07
CA PRO A 310 -2.70 12.53 -21.46
C PRO A 310 -3.28 11.12 -21.62
N LEU A 311 -3.51 10.41 -20.52
CA LEU A 311 -4.03 9.04 -20.50
C LEU A 311 -5.56 8.97 -20.58
N ILE A 312 -6.24 10.09 -20.30
CA ILE A 312 -7.70 10.20 -20.40
C ILE A 312 -8.10 10.23 -21.87
N GLY A 313 -8.89 9.25 -22.31
CA GLY A 313 -9.33 9.12 -23.70
C GLY A 313 -8.30 8.49 -24.66
N ALA A 314 -7.13 8.06 -24.15
CA ALA A 314 -6.05 7.50 -24.96
C ALA A 314 -6.14 5.97 -25.14
N ALA A 315 -6.97 5.29 -24.35
CA ALA A 315 -7.21 3.85 -24.52
C ALA A 315 -8.06 3.58 -25.76
N THR A 316 -8.08 2.32 -26.23
CA THR A 316 -9.01 1.88 -27.28
C THR A 316 -10.49 2.11 -26.91
N ASN A 317 -10.78 2.19 -25.62
CA ASN A 317 -12.11 2.30 -25.03
C ASN A 317 -12.05 3.03 -23.67
N GLY A 318 -11.67 4.31 -23.69
CA GLY A 318 -11.73 5.18 -22.52
C GLY A 318 -10.35 5.63 -22.06
N THR A 319 -9.97 5.29 -20.83
CA THR A 319 -8.78 5.79 -20.16
C THR A 319 -7.75 4.68 -20.01
N ILE A 320 -6.47 4.96 -20.29
CA ILE A 320 -5.38 4.02 -20.00
C ILE A 320 -5.24 3.89 -18.49
N GLY A 321 -5.12 2.67 -17.98
CA GLY A 321 -4.95 2.36 -16.57
C GLY A 321 -6.17 1.71 -15.93
N ALA A 322 -6.00 1.25 -14.69
CA ALA A 322 -7.09 0.71 -13.90
C ALA A 322 -8.08 1.80 -13.49
N ASN A 323 -9.36 1.48 -13.58
CA ASN A 323 -10.46 2.25 -13.00
C ASN A 323 -10.98 1.51 -11.77
N LEU A 324 -10.18 1.57 -10.70
CA LEU A 324 -10.45 0.88 -9.44
C LEU A 324 -10.35 1.86 -8.29
N LYS A 325 -11.34 1.83 -7.40
CA LYS A 325 -11.25 2.52 -6.11
C LYS A 325 -10.46 1.64 -5.15
N LEU A 326 -9.28 2.09 -4.75
CA LEU A 326 -8.45 1.35 -3.82
C LEU A 326 -8.99 1.39 -2.39
N PRO A 327 -8.76 0.32 -1.59
CA PRO A 327 -8.93 0.40 -0.15
C PRO A 327 -7.93 1.41 0.46
N VAL A 328 -8.11 1.76 1.73
CA VAL A 328 -7.12 2.60 2.42
C VAL A 328 -5.87 1.76 2.66
N LEU A 329 -4.84 2.01 1.86
CA LEU A 329 -3.55 1.33 1.95
C LEU A 329 -2.63 2.01 2.97
N PRO A 330 -1.76 1.26 3.66
CA PRO A 330 -0.62 1.84 4.37
C PRO A 330 0.21 2.73 3.44
N VAL A 331 0.79 3.80 4.00
CA VAL A 331 1.63 4.72 3.24
C VAL A 331 3.09 4.55 3.64
N SER A 332 3.97 4.71 2.67
CA SER A 332 5.43 4.66 2.84
C SER A 332 5.99 6.05 3.13
N PRO A 333 7.16 6.14 3.80
CA PRO A 333 7.92 7.38 3.85
C PRO A 333 8.39 7.75 2.44
N MET A 334 8.44 9.05 2.13
CA MET A 334 8.85 9.54 0.82
C MET A 334 10.06 10.46 0.90
N ILE A 335 10.97 10.36 -0.05
CA ILE A 335 12.06 11.28 -0.31
C ILE A 335 11.46 12.59 -0.81
N SER A 336 11.71 13.67 -0.07
CA SER A 336 11.04 14.96 -0.24
C SER A 336 11.99 16.15 -0.37
N ASP A 337 13.25 15.96 0.00
CA ASP A 337 14.30 16.97 -0.03
C ASP A 337 15.62 16.31 -0.42
N ILE A 338 16.40 16.94 -1.30
CA ILE A 338 17.74 16.50 -1.68
C ILE A 338 18.63 17.74 -1.77
N ALA A 339 19.68 17.80 -0.97
CA ALA A 339 20.76 18.77 -1.08
C ALA A 339 22.02 18.00 -1.47
N TYR A 340 22.49 18.19 -2.70
CA TYR A 340 23.54 17.37 -3.31
C TYR A 340 24.71 18.19 -3.86
N MET A 341 24.62 19.53 -3.86
CA MET A 341 25.62 20.36 -4.52
C MET A 341 26.88 20.50 -3.66
N THR A 342 28.00 19.99 -4.19
CA THR A 342 29.33 20.11 -3.58
C THR A 342 29.90 21.52 -3.80
N ASP A 343 30.55 22.12 -2.79
CA ASP A 343 31.36 23.34 -2.95
C ASP A 343 32.65 23.19 -2.16
N LEU A 344 33.75 22.98 -2.90
CA LEU A 344 35.11 22.77 -2.37
C LEU A 344 35.63 23.89 -1.46
N ALA A 345 34.98 25.05 -1.43
CA ALA A 345 35.32 26.17 -0.56
C ALA A 345 34.54 26.17 0.78
N THR A 346 33.48 25.38 0.90
CA THR A 346 32.65 25.23 2.11
C THR A 346 32.71 23.79 2.63
N GLU A 347 32.36 23.55 3.89
CA GLU A 347 32.11 22.16 4.30
C GLU A 347 30.90 21.64 3.53
N ASP A 348 31.08 20.59 2.73
CA ASP A 348 30.01 19.96 1.96
C ASP A 348 28.91 19.47 2.91
N LEU A 349 27.72 20.06 2.79
CA LEU A 349 26.55 19.66 3.56
C LEU A 349 25.49 19.09 2.62
N GLU A 350 25.61 17.79 2.40
CA GLU A 350 24.64 17.03 1.64
C GLU A 350 23.64 16.38 2.59
N PHE A 351 22.38 16.27 2.16
CA PHE A 351 21.36 15.56 2.91
C PHE A 351 20.16 15.13 2.06
N ILE A 352 19.48 14.10 2.55
CA ILE A 352 18.22 13.58 2.05
C ILE A 352 17.16 13.78 3.14
N GLY A 353 16.02 14.38 2.81
CA GLY A 353 14.88 14.53 3.72
C GLY A 353 13.79 13.51 3.42
N LEU A 354 13.42 12.71 4.43
CA LEU A 354 12.30 11.78 4.38
C LEU A 354 11.08 12.37 5.07
N TYR A 355 9.94 12.35 4.39
CA TYR A 355 8.66 12.84 4.90
C TYR A 355 7.70 11.68 5.11
N ASN A 356 6.88 11.76 6.17
CA ASN A 356 5.78 10.85 6.39
C ASN A 356 4.46 11.47 5.88
N PRO A 357 3.93 11.00 4.73
CA PRO A 357 2.65 11.49 4.19
C PRO A 357 1.44 10.97 4.95
N GLY A 358 1.60 10.04 5.88
CA GLY A 358 0.55 9.43 6.66
C GLY A 358 0.00 10.31 7.78
N ASN A 359 -1.10 9.83 8.36
CA ASN A 359 -1.72 10.41 9.55
C ASN A 359 -1.32 9.66 10.84
N SER A 360 -0.45 8.66 10.72
CA SER A 360 0.11 7.85 11.80
C SER A 360 1.64 7.80 11.69
N ARG A 361 2.30 7.41 12.77
CA ARG A 361 3.75 7.17 12.79
C ARG A 361 4.11 6.03 11.82
N ILE A 362 5.20 6.20 11.08
CA ILE A 362 5.85 5.16 10.27
C ILE A 362 7.09 4.68 11.01
N GLN A 363 7.23 3.36 11.15
CA GLN A 363 8.44 2.74 11.69
C GLN A 363 9.48 2.54 10.58
N LEU A 364 10.74 2.78 10.89
CA LEU A 364 11.88 2.64 9.98
C LEU A 364 12.88 1.59 10.46
N ASP A 365 12.46 0.67 11.33
CA ASP A 365 13.33 -0.37 11.90
C ASP A 365 14.06 -1.12 10.79
N SER A 366 15.39 -0.99 10.75
CA SER A 366 16.25 -1.62 9.76
C SER A 366 15.91 -1.29 8.31
N CYS A 367 15.19 -0.21 8.04
CA CYS A 367 15.18 0.41 6.72
C CYS A 367 16.60 0.84 6.34
N GLN A 368 16.91 0.90 5.04
CA GLN A 368 18.23 1.30 4.58
C GLN A 368 18.16 2.09 3.28
N PHE A 369 19.16 2.94 3.04
CA PHE A 369 19.43 3.44 1.70
C PHE A 369 20.20 2.37 0.93
N ALA A 370 19.56 1.82 -0.11
CA ALA A 370 20.12 0.78 -0.97
C ALA A 370 20.95 1.35 -2.14
N SER A 371 20.71 2.62 -2.50
CA SER A 371 21.43 3.38 -3.51
C SER A 371 21.57 4.85 -3.08
N GLY A 372 22.60 5.54 -3.58
CA GLY A 372 22.95 6.92 -3.21
C GLY A 372 23.98 6.98 -2.08
N VAL A 373 23.53 6.73 -0.86
CA VAL A 373 24.38 6.76 0.36
C VAL A 373 24.24 5.47 1.15
N ALA A 374 25.26 5.10 1.93
CA ALA A 374 25.20 3.96 2.82
C ALA A 374 24.64 4.40 4.19
N TYR A 375 23.42 3.95 4.52
CA TYR A 375 22.84 4.19 5.84
C TYR A 375 21.78 3.16 6.21
N LEU A 376 21.86 2.63 7.43
CA LEU A 376 20.91 1.70 8.04
C LEU A 376 20.25 2.35 9.26
N PHE A 377 18.92 2.40 9.26
CA PHE A 377 18.16 2.95 10.37
C PHE A 377 18.23 2.04 11.61
N PRO A 378 18.61 2.56 12.79
CA PRO A 378 18.57 1.80 14.03
C PRO A 378 17.15 1.36 14.39
N ILE A 379 17.03 0.22 15.08
CA ILE A 379 15.76 -0.24 15.66
C ILE A 379 15.21 0.82 16.63
N GLY A 380 13.90 1.07 16.55
CA GLY A 380 13.18 2.11 17.28
C GLY A 380 13.08 3.44 16.52
N THR A 381 13.64 3.53 15.31
CA THR A 381 13.56 4.76 14.50
C THR A 381 12.20 4.89 13.85
N SER A 382 11.65 6.11 13.83
CA SER A 382 10.33 6.36 13.27
C SER A 382 10.16 7.81 12.85
N ILE A 383 9.21 8.07 11.96
CA ILE A 383 8.77 9.41 11.57
C ILE A 383 7.35 9.62 12.07
N GLY A 384 7.09 10.68 12.84
CA GLY A 384 5.73 11.04 13.23
C GLY A 384 4.87 11.46 12.04
N ALA A 385 3.55 11.49 12.23
CA ALA A 385 2.62 11.86 11.17
C ALA A 385 2.91 13.28 10.66
N LYS A 386 3.05 13.46 9.34
CA LYS A 386 3.36 14.75 8.70
C LYS A 386 4.69 15.38 9.14
N GLU A 387 5.60 14.59 9.72
CA GLU A 387 6.93 15.04 10.11
C GLU A 387 7.98 14.69 9.07
N LYS A 388 9.16 15.32 9.17
CA LYS A 388 10.34 15.04 8.38
C LYS A 388 11.52 14.63 9.26
N ILE A 389 12.38 13.77 8.72
CA ILE A 389 13.71 13.49 9.26
C ILE A 389 14.74 13.66 8.15
N TYR A 390 16.01 13.86 8.52
CA TYR A 390 17.10 14.12 7.58
C TYR A 390 18.25 13.14 7.78
N ILE A 391 18.86 12.73 6.68
CA ILE A 391 20.03 11.84 6.63
C ILE A 391 21.12 12.59 5.88
N THR A 392 22.27 12.83 6.51
CA THR A 392 23.26 13.82 6.06
C THR A 392 24.70 13.32 6.13
N SER A 393 25.60 13.94 5.35
CA SER A 393 27.04 13.72 5.39
C SER A 393 27.67 14.06 6.74
N ASN A 394 27.15 15.09 7.43
CA ASN A 394 27.71 15.58 8.69
C ASN A 394 26.60 16.03 9.66
N ALA A 395 26.15 15.13 10.54
CA ALA A 395 25.12 15.45 11.52
C ALA A 395 25.62 16.36 12.66
N ALA A 396 26.94 16.47 12.84
CA ALA A 396 27.56 17.35 13.84
C ALA A 396 27.76 18.79 13.33
N SER A 397 27.45 19.06 12.05
CA SER A 397 27.59 20.39 11.46
C SER A 397 26.78 21.45 12.24
N ALA A 398 27.36 22.64 12.39
CA ALA A 398 26.71 23.76 13.03
C ALA A 398 25.43 24.23 12.30
N PHE A 399 25.25 23.85 11.03
CA PHE A 399 24.04 24.09 10.26
C PHE A 399 22.78 23.56 10.95
N TRP A 400 22.86 22.38 11.58
CA TRP A 400 21.72 21.73 12.23
C TRP A 400 21.31 22.36 13.56
N ASN A 401 22.17 23.22 14.14
CA ASN A 401 21.90 23.86 15.41
C ASN A 401 20.62 24.71 15.34
N ASN A 402 19.76 24.57 16.34
CA ASN A 402 18.50 25.32 16.50
C ASN A 402 17.45 25.13 15.38
N LYS A 403 17.62 24.12 14.50
CA LYS A 403 16.63 23.77 13.47
C LYS A 403 15.45 22.96 13.99
N GLY A 404 15.65 22.20 15.07
CA GLY A 404 14.62 21.29 15.61
C GLY A 404 14.33 20.09 14.70
N ALA A 405 15.24 19.81 13.76
CA ALA A 405 15.18 18.67 12.86
C ALA A 405 15.71 17.41 13.56
N THR A 406 15.11 16.25 13.25
CA THR A 406 15.70 14.95 13.58
C THR A 406 16.69 14.60 12.48
N VAL A 407 17.96 14.46 12.83
CA VAL A 407 19.07 14.32 11.88
C VAL A 407 19.87 13.06 12.20
N TYR A 408 20.21 12.31 11.16
CA TYR A 408 21.05 11.12 11.21
C TYR A 408 22.24 11.29 10.28
N GLN A 409 23.40 10.78 10.66
CA GLN A 409 24.59 10.80 9.80
C GLN A 409 24.65 9.50 9.00
N TRP A 410 24.84 9.57 7.68
CA TRP A 410 25.12 8.38 6.89
C TRP A 410 26.55 7.86 7.11
N GLU A 411 26.78 6.60 6.80
CA GLU A 411 28.04 5.90 7.07
C GLU A 411 29.12 6.23 6.04
N SER A 412 28.74 6.28 4.76
CA SER A 412 29.62 6.63 3.65
C SER A 412 28.83 6.99 2.39
N GLY A 413 29.52 7.49 1.37
CA GLY A 413 28.92 7.98 0.13
C GLY A 413 28.85 9.50 0.09
N HIS A 414 28.46 10.00 -1.07
CA HIS A 414 28.19 11.41 -1.40
C HIS A 414 27.10 11.43 -2.46
N LEU A 415 26.46 12.58 -2.65
CA LEU A 415 25.45 12.75 -3.68
C LEU A 415 26.08 13.32 -4.97
N ALA A 416 25.78 12.73 -6.11
CA ALA A 416 26.35 13.14 -7.39
C ALA A 416 25.73 14.46 -7.89
N ASP A 417 26.58 15.43 -8.23
CA ASP A 417 26.18 16.74 -8.78
C ASP A 417 25.45 16.61 -10.14
N GLU A 418 25.76 15.57 -10.91
CA GLU A 418 25.13 15.28 -12.21
C GLU A 418 23.77 14.59 -12.13
N GLY A 419 23.39 14.11 -10.94
CA GLY A 419 22.22 13.26 -10.74
C GLY A 419 22.54 11.79 -10.56
N GLU A 420 21.73 11.13 -9.73
CA GLU A 420 21.83 9.68 -9.51
C GLU A 420 20.51 9.09 -9.00
N LYS A 421 20.54 7.79 -8.73
CA LYS A 421 19.45 7.02 -8.13
C LYS A 421 19.61 6.96 -6.61
N ILE A 422 18.61 7.43 -5.88
CA ILE A 422 18.46 7.23 -4.44
C ILE A 422 17.33 6.22 -4.22
N GLN A 423 17.59 5.17 -3.42
CA GLN A 423 16.59 4.15 -3.10
C GLN A 423 16.51 3.91 -1.60
N LEU A 424 15.30 4.00 -1.07
CA LEU A 424 14.99 3.61 0.30
C LEU A 424 14.35 2.22 0.27
N ALA A 425 14.91 1.29 1.05
CA ALA A 425 14.41 -0.07 1.18
C ALA A 425 13.97 -0.37 2.63
N ASN A 426 13.00 -1.27 2.78
CA ASN A 426 12.61 -1.81 4.08
C ASN A 426 13.63 -2.84 4.59
N LYS A 427 13.39 -3.37 5.81
CA LYS A 427 14.23 -4.38 6.45
C LYS A 427 14.33 -5.72 5.72
N TYR A 428 13.46 -5.97 4.74
CA TYR A 428 13.46 -7.16 3.90
C TYR A 428 14.16 -6.92 2.55
N GLY A 429 14.70 -5.71 2.33
CA GLY A 429 15.39 -5.33 1.10
C GLY A 429 14.46 -4.85 -0.03
N LYS A 430 13.15 -4.72 0.23
CA LYS A 430 12.18 -4.21 -0.75
C LYS A 430 12.27 -2.70 -0.85
N VAL A 431 12.35 -2.16 -2.07
CA VAL A 431 12.31 -0.72 -2.30
C VAL A 431 10.92 -0.19 -1.91
N ILE A 432 10.87 0.80 -1.03
CA ILE A 432 9.63 1.46 -0.58
C ILE A 432 9.46 2.86 -1.17
N ASP A 433 10.56 3.48 -1.60
CA ASP A 433 10.56 4.73 -2.36
C ASP A 433 11.87 4.90 -3.13
N GLN A 434 11.81 5.62 -4.25
CA GLN A 434 12.98 5.93 -5.07
C GLN A 434 12.88 7.30 -5.73
N VAL A 435 14.04 7.90 -5.99
CA VAL A 435 14.16 9.11 -6.81
C VAL A 435 15.37 8.98 -7.71
N ILE A 436 15.21 9.22 -9.01
CA ILE A 436 16.31 9.37 -9.97
C ILE A 436 16.39 10.85 -10.33
N TYR A 437 17.14 11.62 -9.55
CA TYR A 437 17.25 13.06 -9.79
C TYR A 437 18.29 13.36 -10.87
N ASN A 438 18.22 14.55 -11.46
CA ASN A 438 19.15 14.99 -12.49
C ASN A 438 19.49 16.47 -12.33
N ASN A 439 20.55 16.92 -13.00
CA ASN A 439 20.95 18.32 -13.10
C ASN A 439 20.43 19.03 -14.37
N LYS A 440 19.48 18.42 -15.08
CA LYS A 440 18.85 18.94 -16.30
C LYS A 440 17.35 19.06 -16.13
N ALA A 441 16.78 20.05 -16.82
CA ALA A 441 15.33 20.21 -16.92
C ALA A 441 14.64 18.88 -17.31
N PRO A 442 13.50 18.53 -16.69
CA PRO A 442 12.69 19.39 -15.83
C PRO A 442 13.17 19.51 -14.36
N TRP A 443 14.23 18.79 -13.97
CA TRP A 443 14.77 18.90 -12.61
C TRP A 443 15.33 20.31 -12.35
N PRO A 444 15.03 20.92 -11.19
CA PRO A 444 15.65 22.16 -10.75
C PRO A 444 17.16 21.99 -10.53
N LEU A 445 17.96 23.00 -10.91
CA LEU A 445 19.42 22.97 -10.80
C LEU A 445 19.92 23.96 -9.73
N PRO A 446 20.37 23.49 -8.55
CA PRO A 446 21.03 24.32 -7.55
C PRO A 446 22.27 25.00 -8.15
N GLN A 447 22.51 26.27 -7.81
CA GLN A 447 23.67 27.02 -8.28
C GLN A 447 24.79 27.09 -7.24
N THR A 448 24.49 26.75 -5.99
CA THR A 448 25.41 26.82 -4.86
C THR A 448 25.13 25.69 -3.87
N SER A 449 26.09 25.35 -3.01
CA SER A 449 25.91 24.41 -1.88
C SER A 449 24.88 24.88 -0.82
N LYS A 450 24.34 26.10 -0.96
CA LYS A 450 23.29 26.66 -0.09
C LYS A 450 21.89 26.46 -0.64
N GLU A 451 21.75 25.79 -1.78
CA GLU A 451 20.49 25.44 -2.41
C GLU A 451 20.37 23.92 -2.52
N GLY A 452 19.13 23.44 -2.46
CA GLY A 452 18.77 22.07 -2.77
C GLY A 452 17.44 22.02 -3.49
N ILE A 453 16.97 20.82 -3.74
CA ILE A 453 15.70 20.56 -4.40
C ILE A 453 14.72 19.96 -3.40
N THR A 454 13.48 20.46 -3.41
CA THR A 454 12.41 20.00 -2.52
C THR A 454 11.13 19.82 -3.32
N LEU A 455 10.25 18.92 -2.89
CA LEU A 455 8.96 18.74 -3.54
C LEU A 455 8.13 20.03 -3.49
N THR A 456 7.42 20.30 -4.57
CA THR A 456 6.48 21.43 -4.66
C THR A 456 5.32 21.29 -3.68
N SER A 457 4.89 20.05 -3.42
CA SER A 457 3.88 19.64 -2.45
C SER A 457 4.09 18.16 -2.06
N PHE A 458 3.41 17.65 -1.03
CA PHE A 458 3.58 16.26 -0.60
C PHE A 458 2.52 15.29 -1.15
N ASN A 459 1.72 15.74 -2.11
CA ASN A 459 0.74 14.91 -2.82
C ASN A 459 1.11 14.68 -4.29
N VAL A 460 2.29 15.15 -4.71
CA VAL A 460 2.80 14.92 -6.06
C VAL A 460 3.79 13.76 -6.04
N ASP A 461 4.02 13.21 -7.23
CA ASP A 461 4.94 12.10 -7.42
C ASP A 461 6.40 12.58 -7.49
N ASN A 462 7.22 12.04 -6.59
CA ASN A 462 8.63 12.40 -6.44
C ASN A 462 9.51 11.82 -7.56
N HIS A 463 8.99 10.90 -8.38
CA HIS A 463 9.64 10.37 -9.58
C HIS A 463 9.89 11.45 -10.65
N PHE A 464 9.06 12.50 -10.70
CA PHE A 464 9.07 13.48 -11.79
C PHE A 464 9.76 14.79 -11.43
N GLY A 465 10.77 15.19 -12.20
CA GLY A 465 11.54 16.41 -11.97
C GLY A 465 10.71 17.69 -11.92
N GLU A 466 9.61 17.79 -12.69
CA GLU A 466 8.69 18.93 -12.67
C GLU A 466 7.98 19.14 -11.33
N ASN A 467 7.93 18.12 -10.48
CA ASN A 467 7.34 18.19 -9.16
C ASN A 467 8.31 18.71 -8.09
N TRP A 468 9.55 19.00 -8.47
CA TRP A 468 10.58 19.55 -7.60
C TRP A 468 10.79 21.05 -7.86
N LYS A 469 11.24 21.77 -6.84
CA LYS A 469 11.61 23.20 -6.92
C LYS A 469 12.90 23.46 -6.15
N LEU A 470 13.59 24.55 -6.51
CA LEU A 470 14.71 25.06 -5.74
C LEU A 470 14.24 25.66 -4.42
N LEU A 471 15.01 25.42 -3.37
CA LEU A 471 14.89 26.11 -2.10
C LEU A 471 16.27 26.23 -1.45
N SER A 472 16.51 27.30 -0.70
CA SER A 472 17.71 27.36 0.16
C SER A 472 17.70 26.18 1.15
N ILE A 473 18.85 25.57 1.43
CA ILE A 473 18.96 24.48 2.40
C ILE A 473 18.39 24.87 3.78
N ASP A 474 18.55 26.13 4.19
CA ASP A 474 17.92 26.68 5.39
C ASP A 474 16.39 26.58 5.35
N GLY A 475 15.79 26.92 4.21
CA GLY A 475 14.35 26.83 3.99
C GLY A 475 13.81 25.41 3.97
N MET A 476 14.61 24.43 3.52
CA MET A 476 14.23 23.01 3.46
C MET A 476 14.11 22.39 4.85
N VAL A 477 14.97 22.80 5.79
CA VAL A 477 15.05 22.24 7.15
C VAL A 477 14.29 23.05 8.19
N ASN A 478 13.93 24.29 7.87
CA ASN A 478 13.08 25.10 8.72
C ASN A 478 11.63 24.62 8.59
N ALA A 479 11.17 23.79 9.52
CA ALA A 479 9.73 23.65 9.72
C ALA A 479 9.14 25.05 9.97
N PRO A 480 7.97 25.42 9.42
CA PRO A 480 7.25 26.56 9.93
C PRO A 480 7.11 26.32 11.42
N ARG A 481 7.76 27.16 12.23
CA ARG A 481 7.55 27.17 13.67
C ARG A 481 6.07 27.51 13.85
N ILE A 482 5.21 26.51 13.94
CA ILE A 482 3.98 26.68 14.70
C ILE A 482 4.52 26.92 16.10
N SER A 483 4.68 28.19 16.42
CA SER A 483 5.02 28.61 17.77
C SER A 483 4.07 27.88 18.69
N LYS A 484 4.60 26.96 19.51
CA LYS A 484 3.88 26.23 20.56
C LYS A 484 3.23 27.15 21.60
N ASN A 485 3.27 28.46 21.38
CA ASN A 485 2.64 29.50 22.19
C ASN A 485 1.28 29.96 21.63
N GLN A 486 0.83 29.47 20.47
CA GLN A 486 -0.50 29.80 19.97
C GLN A 486 -1.54 28.78 20.43
N SER A 487 -2.14 29.06 21.58
CA SER A 487 -3.19 28.23 22.20
C SER A 487 -4.46 29.06 22.37
N ILE A 488 -5.62 28.46 22.10
CA ILE A 488 -6.91 28.97 22.54
C ILE A 488 -7.19 28.48 23.96
N THR A 489 -7.45 29.40 24.88
CA THR A 489 -7.84 29.10 26.26
C THR A 489 -9.28 29.55 26.47
N VAL A 490 -10.09 28.67 27.06
CA VAL A 490 -11.50 28.95 27.39
C VAL A 490 -11.71 28.76 28.89
N TYR A 491 -12.25 29.77 29.56
CA TYR A 491 -12.42 29.75 31.02
C TYR A 491 -13.61 30.62 31.48
N PRO A 492 -14.42 30.17 32.44
CA PRO A 492 -14.44 28.82 33.02
C PRO A 492 -14.97 27.79 32.00
N ASN A 493 -14.51 26.55 32.09
CA ASN A 493 -15.04 25.43 31.33
C ASN A 493 -15.06 24.19 32.26
N PRO A 494 -16.22 23.82 32.83
CA PRO A 494 -17.58 24.20 32.40
C PRO A 494 -17.98 25.64 32.72
N ALA A 495 -18.80 26.26 31.87
CA ALA A 495 -19.34 27.62 32.06
C ALA A 495 -20.83 27.58 32.49
N THR A 496 -21.27 28.64 33.18
CA THR A 496 -22.67 28.84 33.57
C THR A 496 -23.26 30.09 32.93
N ASP A 497 -22.60 31.24 33.06
CA ASP A 497 -23.14 32.53 32.63
C ASP A 497 -22.18 33.30 31.71
N GLN A 498 -20.87 33.18 31.91
CA GLN A 498 -19.87 33.83 31.07
C GLN A 498 -18.75 32.87 30.68
N LEU A 499 -18.19 33.10 29.49
CA LEU A 499 -17.03 32.38 28.98
C LEU A 499 -16.02 33.39 28.45
N ARG A 500 -14.81 33.40 29.04
CA ARG A 500 -13.66 34.12 28.50
C ARG A 500 -12.91 33.23 27.53
N ILE A 501 -12.57 33.78 26.38
CA ILE A 501 -11.79 33.15 25.33
C ILE A 501 -10.56 34.02 25.08
N THR A 502 -9.38 33.41 25.18
CA THR A 502 -8.10 34.06 24.89
C THR A 502 -7.38 33.24 23.83
N VAL A 503 -6.98 33.89 22.74
CA VAL A 503 -6.13 33.31 21.69
C VAL A 503 -4.79 34.02 21.75
N ASN A 504 -3.74 33.29 22.10
CA ASN A 504 -2.38 33.81 22.01
C ASN A 504 -1.94 33.82 20.54
N GLY A 505 -1.49 34.97 20.03
CA GLY A 505 -1.04 35.12 18.65
C GLY A 505 -1.85 36.15 17.86
N ASP A 506 -2.54 35.70 16.82
CA ASP A 506 -3.21 36.55 15.83
C ASP A 506 -4.36 37.37 16.45
N THR A 507 -4.24 38.70 16.41
CA THR A 507 -5.17 39.63 17.05
C THR A 507 -6.15 40.22 16.03
N ASN A 508 -7.43 40.36 16.37
CA ASN A 508 -8.58 40.70 15.49
C ASN A 508 -9.21 39.54 14.69
N LEU A 509 -9.17 38.31 15.21
CA LEU A 509 -9.90 37.19 14.61
C LEU A 509 -11.41 37.26 14.91
N THR A 510 -12.20 36.79 13.94
CA THR A 510 -13.60 36.41 14.13
C THR A 510 -13.72 34.90 14.31
N GLY A 511 -14.81 34.47 14.92
CA GLY A 511 -15.11 33.08 15.16
C GLY A 511 -16.58 32.81 15.37
N GLU A 512 -16.87 31.53 15.56
CA GLU A 512 -18.21 30.95 15.52
C GLU A 512 -18.33 29.90 16.63
N MET A 513 -19.48 29.87 17.29
CA MET A 513 -19.85 28.86 18.27
C MET A 513 -20.97 28.00 17.70
N TYR A 514 -20.84 26.68 17.80
CA TYR A 514 -21.80 25.71 17.29
C TYR A 514 -22.33 24.81 18.42
N SER A 515 -23.59 24.37 18.28
CA SER A 515 -24.16 23.30 19.11
C SER A 515 -23.57 21.93 18.73
N SER A 516 -23.83 20.90 19.53
CA SER A 516 -23.45 19.51 19.22
C SER A 516 -24.09 18.95 17.95
N LEU A 517 -25.13 19.60 17.43
CA LEU A 517 -25.80 19.26 16.17
C LEU A 517 -25.25 20.07 14.97
N GLY A 518 -24.22 20.90 15.19
CA GLY A 518 -23.58 21.70 14.14
C GLY A 518 -24.31 23.00 13.79
N GLN A 519 -25.33 23.42 14.56
CA GLN A 519 -26.02 24.69 14.33
C GLN A 519 -25.19 25.85 14.85
N LEU A 520 -25.09 26.95 14.09
CA LEU A 520 -24.43 28.17 14.53
C LEU A 520 -25.26 28.86 15.63
N VAL A 521 -24.65 29.04 16.80
CA VAL A 521 -25.28 29.58 18.01
C VAL A 521 -24.85 31.02 18.27
N LYS A 522 -23.59 31.36 17.99
CA LYS A 522 -23.06 32.71 18.24
C LYS A 522 -21.89 33.04 17.34
N GLN A 523 -21.80 34.30 16.90
CA GLN A 523 -20.58 34.86 16.31
C GLN A 523 -19.74 35.54 17.40
N ILE A 524 -18.42 35.44 17.25
CA ILE A 524 -17.43 35.85 18.22
C ILE A 524 -16.43 36.77 17.52
N LYS A 525 -16.07 37.87 18.16
CA LYS A 525 -15.02 38.76 17.68
C LYS A 525 -14.06 39.06 18.82
N LEU A 526 -12.79 38.74 18.62
CA LEU A 526 -11.74 39.05 19.59
C LEU A 526 -11.41 40.55 19.54
N ASN A 527 -11.01 41.11 20.68
CA ASN A 527 -10.42 42.44 20.74
C ASN A 527 -8.98 42.45 20.19
N SER A 528 -8.35 43.62 20.17
CA SER A 528 -6.96 43.81 19.73
C SER A 528 -5.92 43.06 20.56
N ASN A 529 -6.30 42.49 21.70
CA ASN A 529 -5.44 41.69 22.58
C ASN A 529 -5.70 40.18 22.42
N GLY A 530 -6.54 39.76 21.47
CA GLY A 530 -6.86 38.35 21.26
C GLY A 530 -7.84 37.79 22.29
N GLU A 531 -8.62 38.64 22.96
CA GLU A 531 -9.53 38.23 24.03
C GLU A 531 -10.99 38.64 23.78
N VAL A 532 -11.91 37.85 24.31
CA VAL A 532 -13.33 38.20 24.39
C VAL A 532 -13.96 37.51 25.59
N THR A 533 -14.93 38.17 26.21
CA THR A 533 -15.83 37.53 27.17
C THR A 533 -17.22 37.53 26.56
N ILE A 534 -17.84 36.35 26.45
CA ILE A 534 -19.18 36.20 25.90
C ILE A 534 -20.15 35.73 26.98
N ASP A 535 -21.37 36.27 26.95
CA ASP A 535 -22.50 35.78 27.73
C ASP A 535 -23.00 34.46 27.13
N VAL A 536 -23.09 33.42 27.97
CA VAL A 536 -23.59 32.09 27.63
C VAL A 536 -24.77 31.68 28.52
N SER A 537 -25.30 32.60 29.34
CA SER A 537 -26.36 32.33 30.31
C SER A 537 -27.69 31.88 29.68
N SER A 538 -27.90 32.19 28.41
CA SER A 538 -29.09 31.80 27.63
C SER A 538 -28.92 30.48 26.87
N LEU A 539 -27.76 29.82 26.96
CA LEU A 539 -27.51 28.55 26.29
C LEU A 539 -27.98 27.38 27.14
N GLU A 540 -28.56 26.36 26.50
CA GLU A 540 -28.95 25.13 27.18
C GLU A 540 -27.72 24.33 27.65
N LYS A 541 -27.93 23.48 28.66
CA LYS A 541 -26.92 22.53 29.12
C LYS A 541 -26.44 21.64 27.97
N GLY A 542 -25.13 21.63 27.70
CA GLY A 542 -24.62 20.79 26.63
C GLY A 542 -23.19 21.10 26.20
N LEU A 543 -22.72 20.32 25.22
CA LEU A 543 -21.42 20.50 24.60
C LEU A 543 -21.54 21.45 23.41
N TYR A 544 -20.67 22.45 23.38
CA TYR A 544 -20.53 23.42 22.29
C TYR A 544 -19.11 23.39 21.74
N LEU A 545 -18.98 23.72 20.46
CA LEU A 545 -17.70 23.87 19.77
C LEU A 545 -17.48 25.32 19.39
N ILE A 546 -16.33 25.88 19.74
CA ILE A 546 -15.90 27.18 19.23
C ILE A 546 -14.82 26.98 18.18
N LYS A 547 -14.90 27.74 17.10
CA LYS A 547 -13.87 27.90 16.07
C LYS A 547 -13.51 29.38 15.95
N ILE A 548 -12.24 29.75 16.08
CA ILE A 548 -11.75 31.12 15.88
C ILE A 548 -10.51 31.02 14.97
N GLY A 549 -10.59 31.55 13.75
CA GLY A 549 -9.55 31.30 12.73
C GLY A 549 -9.26 29.80 12.55
N ASN A 550 -8.01 29.40 12.79
CA ASN A 550 -7.55 28.00 12.75
C ASN A 550 -7.62 27.28 14.12
N TYR A 551 -8.09 27.94 15.17
CA TYR A 551 -8.18 27.38 16.51
C TYR A 551 -9.58 26.81 16.77
N SER A 552 -9.66 25.74 17.57
CA SER A 552 -10.94 25.23 18.07
C SER A 552 -10.86 24.76 19.52
N SER A 553 -11.98 24.86 20.24
CA SER A 553 -12.08 24.37 21.61
C SER A 553 -13.49 23.88 21.94
N LYS A 554 -13.58 22.92 22.85
CA LYS A 554 -14.83 22.36 23.37
C LYS A 554 -15.22 23.10 24.65
N ILE A 555 -16.48 23.52 24.75
CA ILE A 555 -17.04 24.11 25.97
C ILE A 555 -18.22 23.30 26.46
N LEU A 556 -18.25 23.05 27.76
CA LEU A 556 -19.38 22.46 28.44
C LEU A 556 -20.17 23.58 29.13
N ILE A 557 -21.43 23.77 28.74
CA ILE A 557 -22.39 24.58 29.50
C ILE A 557 -23.05 23.67 30.52
N SER A 558 -22.95 24.03 31.81
CA SER A 558 -23.29 23.15 32.93
C SER A 558 -24.55 23.52 33.71
N LYS A 559 -25.18 24.65 33.36
CA LYS A 559 -26.38 25.17 34.01
C LYS A 559 -27.62 24.37 33.62
#